data_AF-A0A7C3TR95-F1
#
_entry.id   AF-A0A7C3TR95-F1
#
_cell.length_a   1.000
_cell.length_b   1.000
_cell.length_c   1.000
_cell.angle_alpha   90.00
_cell.angle_beta   90.00
_cell.angle_gamma   90.00
#
_symmetry.space_group_name_H-M   'P 1'
#
loop_
_entity.id
_entity.type
_entity.pdbx_description
1 polymer ?
#
loop_
_entity_poly.entity_id
_entity_poly.type
_entity_poly.pdbx_seq_one_letter_code
_entity_poly.pdbx_strand_id
1 'polypeptide(L)'
;MSLTARATPASIAASCTTTTAEQAPARSGVPTPTSGRCSASDSEPGPLAVGAPSPSAGIHGRHGAIRPRATRHAGTGRGAAGTGTPTAPPDTQDGAGKMARRKLNIPRRTRRKGARAFSMIEMLIVVAILGIVGALVLPKFSDASHTARQNMLKDDLRYLRTQIIVFKAQHRDVPPGYPNGNTALTPTADAFVEQMTRNTNELCAVGPAGPAYKFGPYLSRVPPNPINNLATIRVIPNGSPMPAEADNSTGWIYKPETLEIVPNSPGTDANGTRYIDY
;
A
#
# COMPACT_ATOMS: atom_id res chain seq x y z
N MET A 1 -74.50 -5.60 -44.11
CA MET A 1 -73.76 -4.32 -44.17
C MET A 1 -72.34 -4.62 -43.72
N SER A 2 -71.48 -5.06 -44.64
CA SER A 2 -70.46 -4.24 -45.37
C SER A 2 -69.33 -3.81 -44.44
N LEU A 3 -68.18 -4.51 -44.47
CA LEU A 3 -66.89 -4.12 -45.11
C LEU A 3 -66.29 -2.85 -44.49
N THR A 4 -65.03 -2.82 -44.01
CA THR A 4 -63.82 -2.86 -44.87
C THR A 4 -62.54 -3.10 -44.03
N ALA A 5 -61.61 -3.86 -44.60
CA ALA A 5 -60.24 -4.10 -44.14
C ALA A 5 -59.24 -3.04 -44.67
N ARG A 6 -58.08 -2.87 -44.00
CA ARG A 6 -56.86 -2.25 -44.57
C ARG A 6 -55.64 -2.73 -43.73
N ALA A 7 -54.84 -3.71 -44.17
CA ALA A 7 -53.67 -3.66 -45.10
C ALA A 7 -52.43 -2.97 -44.49
N THR A 8 -51.16 -3.39 -44.54
CA THR A 8 -50.35 -4.61 -44.86
C THR A 8 -48.89 -4.21 -44.49
N PRO A 9 -47.96 -5.12 -44.13
CA PRO A 9 -46.53 -4.84 -43.88
C PRO A 9 -45.62 -5.01 -45.14
N ALA A 10 -44.41 -4.43 -45.16
CA ALA A 10 -43.29 -4.75 -46.08
C ALA A 10 -42.01 -3.99 -45.63
N SER A 11 -40.87 -4.62 -45.33
CA SER A 11 -39.89 -5.32 -46.19
C SER A 11 -38.88 -4.36 -46.86
N ILE A 12 -37.64 -4.35 -46.36
CA ILE A 12 -36.43 -4.26 -47.20
C ILE A 12 -35.39 -5.24 -46.62
N ALA A 13 -35.28 -6.40 -47.26
CA ALA A 13 -34.10 -7.24 -47.26
C ALA A 13 -33.30 -6.93 -48.53
N ALA A 14 -31.98 -6.85 -48.42
CA ALA A 14 -31.07 -6.89 -49.56
C ALA A 14 -30.09 -8.06 -49.34
N SER A 15 -30.20 -9.06 -50.20
CA SER A 15 -29.42 -10.29 -50.21
C SER A 15 -28.55 -10.39 -51.47
N CYS A 16 -27.42 -11.09 -51.33
CA CYS A 16 -26.66 -11.83 -52.35
C CYS A 16 -25.88 -10.98 -53.38
N THR A 17 -24.67 -11.35 -53.83
CA THR A 17 -24.18 -12.68 -54.20
C THR A 17 -22.65 -12.83 -54.05
N THR A 18 -22.25 -14.05 -53.71
CA THR A 18 -20.91 -14.65 -53.85
C THR A 18 -20.57 -14.87 -55.33
N THR A 19 -19.30 -14.74 -55.71
CA THR A 19 -18.74 -15.43 -56.89
C THR A 19 -17.36 -15.97 -56.57
N THR A 20 -17.20 -17.24 -56.95
CA THR A 20 -16.17 -18.21 -56.60
C THR A 20 -15.08 -18.27 -57.68
N ALA A 21 -13.84 -18.49 -57.21
CA ALA A 21 -12.67 -19.18 -57.79
C ALA A 21 -12.27 -18.98 -59.28
N GLU A 22 -10.96 -18.83 -59.52
CA GLU A 22 -10.15 -19.85 -60.23
C GLU A 22 -8.64 -19.56 -60.05
N GLN A 23 -7.81 -20.62 -60.14
CA GLN A 23 -6.43 -20.73 -59.65
C GLN A 23 -5.42 -21.05 -60.77
N ALA A 24 -4.23 -20.43 -60.72
CA ALA A 24 -2.89 -20.87 -61.23
C ALA A 24 -2.60 -20.89 -62.77
N PRO A 25 -1.32 -21.07 -63.25
CA PRO A 25 0.02 -20.68 -62.74
C PRO A 25 1.02 -20.07 -63.80
N ALA A 26 2.14 -19.52 -63.28
CA ALA A 26 3.53 -19.44 -63.80
C ALA A 26 3.88 -18.94 -65.24
N ARG A 27 4.78 -17.95 -65.33
CA ARG A 27 6.01 -17.98 -66.18
C ARG A 27 6.93 -16.75 -66.01
N SER A 28 8.19 -17.04 -65.63
CA SER A 28 9.47 -16.54 -66.19
C SER A 28 9.66 -15.06 -66.60
N GLY A 29 10.63 -14.38 -65.97
CA GLY A 29 11.35 -13.27 -66.60
C GLY A 29 12.21 -12.42 -65.63
N VAL A 30 13.52 -12.62 -65.64
CA VAL A 30 14.60 -11.74 -65.12
C VAL A 30 15.39 -11.27 -66.36
N PRO A 31 15.78 -9.98 -66.55
CA PRO A 31 17.06 -9.46 -66.01
C PRO A 31 17.15 -7.94 -65.64
N THR A 32 17.80 -7.68 -64.48
CA THR A 32 18.95 -6.77 -64.20
C THR A 32 18.98 -5.25 -64.61
N PRO A 33 19.94 -4.41 -64.15
CA PRO A 33 19.65 -3.28 -63.24
C PRO A 33 20.06 -1.89 -63.80
N THR A 34 19.74 -0.81 -63.08
CA THR A 34 20.38 0.50 -63.33
C THR A 34 20.70 1.19 -62.00
N SER A 35 22.00 1.46 -61.86
CA SER A 35 22.69 2.20 -60.82
C SER A 35 22.30 3.69 -60.79
N GLY A 36 22.14 4.25 -59.60
CA GLY A 36 22.14 5.70 -59.38
C GLY A 36 22.90 6.03 -58.10
N ARG A 37 24.19 6.36 -58.24
CA ARG A 37 24.95 7.12 -57.24
C ARG A 37 24.45 8.56 -57.23
N CYS A 38 24.41 9.19 -56.05
CA CYS A 38 24.81 10.59 -55.89
C CYS A 38 25.34 10.80 -54.47
N SER A 39 26.49 11.45 -54.40
CA SER A 39 27.27 11.83 -53.22
C SER A 39 26.94 13.26 -52.77
N ALA A 40 27.53 13.63 -51.62
CA ALA A 40 27.76 14.97 -51.08
C ALA A 40 26.57 15.57 -50.32
N SER A 41 26.71 16.31 -49.21
CA SER A 41 27.85 16.79 -48.43
C SER A 41 27.28 17.57 -47.22
N ASP A 42 28.09 17.69 -46.16
CA ASP A 42 28.13 18.77 -45.16
C ASP A 42 26.89 19.11 -44.32
N SER A 43 27.05 19.05 -42.99
CA SER A 43 27.03 20.22 -42.07
C SER A 43 26.73 19.78 -40.61
N GLU A 44 27.75 19.80 -39.74
CA GLU A 44 27.57 20.00 -38.30
C GLU A 44 27.57 21.51 -38.00
N PRO A 45 26.87 21.96 -36.94
CA PRO A 45 27.63 22.45 -35.78
C PRO A 45 27.00 22.10 -34.41
N GLY A 46 27.87 21.93 -33.41
CA GLY A 46 27.56 21.54 -32.02
C GLY A 46 26.86 22.61 -31.17
N PRO A 47 26.65 22.30 -29.87
CA PRO A 47 27.42 23.01 -28.84
C PRO A 47 27.76 22.15 -27.61
N LEU A 48 28.98 22.31 -27.07
CA LEU A 48 29.32 21.88 -25.71
C LEU A 48 29.89 23.08 -24.95
N ALA A 49 29.04 23.71 -24.14
CA ALA A 49 29.43 24.69 -23.15
C ALA A 49 29.84 23.97 -21.86
N VAL A 50 31.13 24.04 -21.52
CA VAL A 50 31.66 23.61 -20.22
C VAL A 50 32.10 24.87 -19.49
N GLY A 51 31.30 25.29 -18.50
CA GLY A 51 31.60 26.43 -17.63
C GLY A 51 31.40 26.01 -16.17
N ALA A 52 32.49 25.60 -15.52
CA ALA A 52 32.55 25.43 -14.08
C ALA A 52 32.67 26.80 -13.38
N PRO A 53 32.10 26.94 -12.18
CA PRO A 53 32.77 27.74 -11.16
C PRO A 53 32.89 26.99 -9.84
N SER A 54 34.12 26.88 -9.35
CA SER A 54 34.44 26.60 -7.94
C SER A 54 34.82 27.91 -7.22
N PRO A 55 34.65 27.97 -5.88
CA PRO A 55 34.44 29.22 -5.16
C PRO A 55 35.74 29.85 -4.63
N SER A 56 35.83 31.18 -4.65
CA SER A 56 36.86 31.94 -3.94
C SER A 56 36.31 32.58 -2.67
N ALA A 57 37.19 32.64 -1.67
CA ALA A 57 36.93 32.92 -0.29
C ALA A 57 36.52 34.38 0.01
N GLY A 58 35.73 34.55 1.07
CA GLY A 58 35.38 35.85 1.65
C GLY A 58 34.85 35.69 3.07
N ILE A 59 35.72 35.28 3.99
CA ILE A 59 35.50 35.33 5.45
C ILE A 59 35.67 36.79 5.88
N HIS A 60 34.71 37.40 6.57
CA HIS A 60 34.89 38.38 7.69
C HIS A 60 33.53 38.91 8.20
N GLY A 61 33.34 38.89 9.53
CA GLY A 61 32.16 39.44 10.24
C GLY A 61 31.59 38.47 11.29
N ARG A 62 32.25 38.16 12.42
CA ARG A 62 32.41 38.93 13.68
C ARG A 62 31.12 39.06 14.51
N HIS A 63 31.25 38.65 15.79
CA HIS A 63 30.42 38.92 16.99
C HIS A 63 29.21 38.01 17.30
N GLY A 64 29.34 37.25 18.41
CA GLY A 64 28.21 36.56 19.05
C GLY A 64 28.61 35.44 20.02
N ALA A 65 29.52 35.71 20.97
CA ALA A 65 29.86 34.76 22.02
C ALA A 65 28.74 34.69 23.08
N ILE A 66 28.08 33.54 23.22
CA ILE A 66 27.21 33.24 24.37
C ILE A 66 27.74 31.97 25.03
N ARG A 67 28.29 32.17 26.24
CA ARG A 67 28.78 31.13 27.16
C ARG A 67 27.59 30.38 27.76
N PRO A 68 27.75 29.09 28.11
CA PRO A 68 27.05 28.53 29.25
C PRO A 68 28.01 28.28 30.41
N ARG A 69 27.58 28.81 31.54
CA ARG A 69 28.16 28.78 32.88
C ARG A 69 28.03 27.36 33.47
N ALA A 70 29.14 26.85 34.01
CA ALA A 70 29.15 25.67 34.84
C ALA A 70 28.50 25.95 36.21
N THR A 71 27.57 25.11 36.62
CA THR A 71 27.23 24.89 38.04
C THR A 71 27.01 23.41 38.28
N ARG A 72 27.90 22.82 39.10
CA ARG A 72 27.79 21.50 39.72
C ARG A 72 26.80 21.55 40.89
N HIS A 73 26.02 20.49 41.09
CA HIS A 73 25.61 19.87 42.37
C HIS A 73 24.80 18.60 42.01
N ALA A 74 25.33 17.39 42.19
CA ALA A 74 25.35 16.55 43.40
C ALA A 74 23.98 15.90 43.73
N GLY A 75 23.93 14.55 43.66
CA GLY A 75 22.83 13.69 44.11
C GLY A 75 22.66 12.41 43.25
N THR A 76 23.51 11.39 43.37
CA THR A 76 23.34 10.11 44.12
C THR A 76 22.02 9.34 43.95
N GLY A 77 22.11 8.11 43.43
CA GLY A 77 21.08 7.05 43.46
C GLY A 77 21.23 6.03 42.33
N ARG A 78 22.31 5.23 42.28
CA ARG A 78 22.40 3.78 42.59
C ARG A 78 21.22 2.89 42.14
N GLY A 79 21.52 1.94 41.25
CA GLY A 79 20.70 0.76 40.95
C GLY A 79 21.13 0.05 39.68
N ALA A 80 22.34 -0.52 39.65
CA ALA A 80 22.88 -1.26 38.50
C ALA A 80 22.86 -2.78 38.72
N ALA A 81 22.65 -3.45 37.60
CA ALA A 81 22.53 -4.89 37.39
C ALA A 81 23.73 -5.72 37.87
N GLY A 82 23.48 -7.00 38.13
CA GLY A 82 24.51 -8.00 38.38
C GLY A 82 24.15 -9.34 37.72
N THR A 83 24.75 -9.58 36.56
CA THR A 83 25.02 -10.90 35.97
C THR A 83 26.37 -11.40 36.48
N GLY A 84 26.48 -12.70 36.77
CA GLY A 84 27.76 -13.32 37.14
C GLY A 84 27.62 -14.82 37.40
N THR A 85 28.14 -15.61 36.45
CA THR A 85 28.30 -17.08 36.46
C THR A 85 29.64 -17.46 37.15
N PRO A 86 30.08 -18.74 37.23
CA PRO A 86 30.45 -19.38 38.49
C PRO A 86 31.94 -19.80 38.59
N THR A 87 32.44 -20.05 39.80
CA THR A 87 33.70 -20.80 40.01
C THR A 87 33.63 -21.61 41.30
N ALA A 88 34.02 -22.89 41.22
CA ALA A 88 34.17 -23.85 42.32
C ALA A 88 35.67 -23.98 42.73
N PRO A 89 36.07 -24.98 43.55
CA PRO A 89 36.33 -24.94 45.00
C PRO A 89 37.85 -25.07 45.34
N PRO A 90 38.27 -25.23 46.62
CA PRO A 90 38.46 -26.58 47.17
C PRO A 90 38.28 -26.77 48.71
N ASP A 91 38.07 -28.03 49.07
CA ASP A 91 38.51 -28.83 50.22
C ASP A 91 38.61 -28.25 51.64
N THR A 92 38.00 -28.94 52.61
CA THR A 92 38.70 -29.48 53.79
C THR A 92 37.83 -30.58 54.45
N GLN A 93 38.47 -31.73 54.69
CA GLN A 93 37.94 -32.91 55.37
C GLN A 93 37.99 -32.71 56.90
N ASP A 94 37.08 -33.35 57.64
CA ASP A 94 37.41 -34.29 58.73
C ASP A 94 36.30 -34.44 59.77
N GLY A 95 36.15 -35.69 60.24
CA GLY A 95 36.00 -35.93 61.67
C GLY A 95 34.62 -36.28 62.22
N ALA A 96 34.40 -37.59 62.32
CA ALA A 96 33.89 -38.28 63.51
C ALA A 96 32.46 -38.02 64.02
N GLY A 97 31.71 -39.11 64.19
CA GLY A 97 30.56 -39.13 65.11
C GLY A 97 29.48 -40.15 64.76
N LYS A 98 29.79 -41.44 64.83
CA LYS A 98 28.75 -42.48 64.90
C LYS A 98 27.98 -42.30 66.22
N MET A 99 26.75 -41.81 66.16
CA MET A 99 25.83 -41.88 67.29
C MET A 99 24.43 -42.19 66.79
N ALA A 100 24.00 -43.42 67.09
CA ALA A 100 22.69 -43.96 66.81
C ALA A 100 21.60 -43.07 67.44
N ARG A 101 20.86 -42.35 66.60
CA ARG A 101 19.61 -41.70 67.01
C ARG A 101 18.43 -42.57 66.59
N ARG A 102 17.78 -43.15 67.60
CA ARG A 102 16.49 -43.86 67.52
C ARG A 102 15.54 -43.08 66.59
N LYS A 103 15.09 -43.73 65.52
CA LYS A 103 14.01 -43.22 64.67
C LYS A 103 12.71 -43.22 65.48
N LEU A 104 12.31 -42.05 65.98
CA LEU A 104 10.95 -41.84 66.48
C LEU A 104 10.03 -41.73 65.25
N ASN A 105 9.34 -42.82 64.94
CA ASN A 105 8.39 -42.90 63.85
C ASN A 105 7.12 -42.10 64.22
N ILE A 106 7.11 -40.80 63.91
CA ILE A 106 5.91 -39.97 64.03
C ILE A 106 5.11 -40.16 62.74
N PRO A 107 3.92 -40.80 62.76
CA PRO A 107 3.10 -40.90 61.56
C PRO A 107 2.59 -39.51 61.18
N ARG A 108 3.23 -38.93 60.17
CA ARG A 108 2.77 -37.71 59.50
C ARG A 108 1.50 -38.07 58.75
N ARG A 109 0.34 -37.91 59.39
CA ARG A 109 -0.99 -38.13 58.79
C ARG A 109 -1.17 -37.08 57.68
N THR A 110 -0.75 -37.41 56.46
CA THR A 110 -1.01 -36.61 55.28
C THR A 110 -2.52 -36.64 55.05
N ARG A 111 -3.22 -35.58 55.47
CA ARG A 111 -4.58 -35.32 55.00
C ARG A 111 -4.50 -35.21 53.49
N ARG A 112 -4.80 -36.29 52.77
CA ARG A 112 -5.13 -36.23 51.35
C ARG A 112 -6.32 -35.27 51.26
N LYS A 113 -6.06 -34.00 50.93
CA LYS A 113 -7.10 -33.09 50.50
C LYS A 113 -7.71 -33.78 49.28
N GLY A 114 -8.91 -34.32 49.42
CA GLY A 114 -9.59 -35.07 48.37
C GLY A 114 -9.55 -34.23 47.11
N ALA A 115 -8.82 -34.71 46.10
CA ALA A 115 -8.87 -34.14 44.77
C ALA A 115 -10.32 -34.30 44.32
N ARG A 116 -11.07 -33.19 44.27
CA ARG A 116 -12.42 -33.17 43.72
C ARG A 116 -12.28 -33.52 42.25
N ALA A 117 -12.71 -34.72 41.88
CA ALA A 117 -12.86 -35.08 40.48
C ALA A 117 -14.00 -34.20 39.91
N PHE A 118 -13.71 -33.42 38.88
CA PHE A 118 -14.73 -32.68 38.12
C PHE A 118 -15.74 -33.67 37.57
N SER A 119 -17.03 -33.37 37.74
CA SER A 119 -18.07 -34.21 37.15
C SER A 119 -18.09 -34.01 35.63
N MET A 120 -18.29 -35.08 34.86
CA MET A 120 -18.51 -34.96 33.41
C MET A 120 -19.70 -34.05 33.11
N ILE A 121 -20.73 -34.06 33.96
CA ILE A 121 -21.91 -33.21 33.77
C ILE A 121 -21.62 -31.73 34.03
N GLU A 122 -20.63 -31.43 34.89
CA GLU A 122 -20.24 -30.06 35.20
C GLU A 122 -19.57 -29.41 33.99
N MET A 123 -18.70 -30.15 33.30
CA MET A 123 -18.14 -29.70 32.03
C MET A 123 -19.18 -29.69 30.91
N LEU A 124 -20.13 -30.65 30.89
CA LEU A 124 -21.20 -30.71 29.88
C LEU A 124 -22.09 -29.47 29.91
N ILE A 125 -22.53 -29.03 31.09
CA ILE A 125 -23.39 -27.84 31.21
C ILE A 125 -22.60 -26.58 30.83
N VAL A 126 -21.32 -26.47 31.19
CA VAL A 126 -20.49 -25.32 30.85
C VAL A 126 -20.34 -25.18 29.33
N VAL A 127 -19.97 -26.25 28.63
CA VAL A 127 -19.83 -26.19 27.16
C VAL A 127 -21.19 -26.01 26.47
N ALA A 128 -22.29 -26.52 27.03
CA ALA A 128 -23.63 -26.29 26.52
C ALA A 128 -24.02 -24.80 26.59
N ILE A 129 -23.78 -24.14 27.74
CA ILE A 129 -24.06 -22.70 27.90
C ILE A 129 -23.15 -21.87 26.99
N LEU A 130 -21.86 -22.17 26.92
CA LEU A 130 -20.93 -21.48 25.99
C LEU A 130 -21.34 -21.66 24.53
N GLY A 131 -21.87 -22.83 24.16
CA GLY A 131 -22.41 -23.09 22.82
C GLY A 131 -23.62 -22.22 22.49
N ILE A 132 -24.58 -22.09 23.41
CA ILE A 132 -25.77 -21.24 23.24
C ILE A 132 -25.38 -19.77 23.10
N VAL A 133 -24.49 -19.28 23.97
CA VAL A 133 -24.01 -17.89 23.91
C VAL A 133 -23.23 -17.63 22.64
N GLY A 134 -22.32 -18.55 22.27
CA GLY A 134 -21.50 -18.43 21.06
C GLY A 134 -22.35 -18.33 19.79
N ALA A 135 -23.41 -19.15 19.68
CA ALA A 135 -24.30 -19.15 18.52
C ALA A 135 -25.03 -17.82 18.30
N LEU A 136 -25.40 -17.10 19.38
CA LEU A 136 -26.09 -15.81 19.28
C LEU A 136 -25.14 -14.65 19.01
N VAL A 137 -23.92 -14.70 19.53
CA VAL A 137 -22.94 -13.60 19.44
C VAL A 137 -22.22 -13.58 18.09
N LEU A 138 -21.90 -14.74 17.53
CA LEU A 138 -21.09 -14.85 16.31
C LEU A 138 -21.65 -14.10 15.09
N PRO A 139 -22.96 -14.17 14.73
CA PRO A 139 -23.47 -13.46 13.56
C PRO A 139 -23.35 -11.94 13.71
N LYS A 140 -23.58 -11.40 14.91
CA LYS A 140 -23.49 -9.94 15.16
C LYS A 140 -22.08 -9.40 15.00
N PHE A 141 -21.07 -10.20 15.32
CA PHE A 141 -19.67 -9.79 15.19
C PHE A 141 -19.22 -9.67 13.72
N SER A 142 -19.76 -10.51 12.83
CA SER A 142 -19.45 -10.48 11.40
C SER A 142 -19.94 -9.16 10.76
N ASP A 143 -21.19 -8.79 11.01
CA ASP A 143 -21.78 -7.56 10.45
C ASP A 143 -21.07 -6.29 10.94
N ALA A 144 -20.73 -6.26 12.24
CA ALA A 144 -19.95 -5.17 12.82
C ALA A 144 -18.57 -5.04 12.17
N SER A 145 -17.91 -6.17 11.88
CA SER A 145 -16.61 -6.20 11.21
C SER A 145 -16.70 -5.68 9.77
N HIS A 146 -17.75 -6.06 9.02
CA HIS A 146 -17.99 -5.54 7.68
C HIS A 146 -18.23 -4.03 7.68
N THR A 147 -19.08 -3.53 8.58
CA THR A 147 -19.36 -2.10 8.74
C THR A 147 -18.09 -1.33 9.12
N ALA A 148 -17.27 -1.88 10.01
CA ALA A 148 -15.99 -1.27 10.38
C ALA A 148 -15.05 -1.11 9.17
N ARG A 149 -14.91 -2.14 8.33
CA ARG A 149 -14.11 -2.06 7.10
C ARG A 149 -14.65 -1.02 6.11
N GLN A 150 -15.97 -0.90 5.99
CA GLN A 150 -16.61 0.11 5.13
C GLN A 150 -16.35 1.54 5.63
N ASN A 151 -16.37 1.75 6.94
CA ASN A 151 -16.06 3.06 7.52
C ASN A 151 -14.58 3.40 7.33
N MET A 152 -13.68 2.45 7.58
CA MET A 152 -12.24 2.63 7.28
C MET A 152 -12.02 2.97 5.81
N LEU A 153 -12.72 2.30 4.88
CA LEU A 153 -12.63 2.57 3.45
C LEU A 153 -13.00 4.03 3.12
N LYS A 154 -14.09 4.53 3.69
CA LYS A 154 -14.55 5.92 3.50
C LYS A 154 -13.56 6.93 4.08
N ASP A 155 -12.98 6.63 5.23
CA ASP A 155 -12.00 7.50 5.88
C ASP A 155 -10.67 7.53 5.13
N ASP A 156 -10.19 6.38 4.64
CA ASP A 156 -9.01 6.29 3.78
C ASP A 156 -9.22 7.04 2.46
N LEU A 157 -10.41 6.95 1.84
CA LEU A 157 -10.75 7.73 0.65
C LEU A 157 -10.73 9.24 0.91
N ARG A 158 -11.35 9.69 2.00
CA ARG A 158 -11.32 11.11 2.39
C ARG A 158 -9.90 11.60 2.61
N TYR A 159 -9.08 10.79 3.29
CA TYR A 159 -7.68 11.08 3.52
C TYR A 159 -6.91 11.21 2.20
N LEU A 160 -7.01 10.21 1.31
CA LEU A 160 -6.36 10.23 0.00
C LEU A 160 -6.79 11.43 -0.84
N ARG A 161 -8.10 11.69 -0.96
CA ARG A 161 -8.65 12.85 -1.69
C ARG A 161 -8.10 14.17 -1.17
N THR A 162 -8.05 14.32 0.15
CA THR A 162 -7.50 15.53 0.79
C THR A 162 -6.03 15.71 0.43
N GLN A 163 -5.22 14.66 0.56
CA GLN A 163 -3.79 14.74 0.26
C GLN A 163 -3.52 15.03 -1.22
N ILE A 164 -4.31 14.47 -2.14
CA ILE A 164 -4.22 14.75 -3.58
C ILE A 164 -4.48 16.24 -3.87
N ILE A 165 -5.48 16.84 -3.22
CA ILE A 165 -5.79 18.27 -3.37
C ILE A 165 -4.65 19.13 -2.82
N VAL A 166 -4.11 18.79 -1.64
CA VAL A 166 -2.97 19.51 -1.04
C VAL A 166 -1.73 19.41 -1.94
N PHE A 167 -1.45 18.24 -2.51
CA PHE A 167 -0.38 18.05 -3.48
C PHE A 167 -0.56 19.01 -4.65
N LYS A 168 -1.73 18.97 -5.31
CA LYS A 168 -2.02 19.80 -6.48
C LYS A 168 -1.83 21.29 -6.20
N ALA A 169 -2.29 21.75 -5.05
CA ALA A 169 -2.16 23.16 -4.64
C ALA A 169 -0.70 23.63 -4.49
N GLN A 170 0.22 22.71 -4.16
CA GLN A 170 1.65 23.02 -3.99
C GLN A 170 2.48 22.86 -5.27
N HIS A 171 1.87 22.33 -6.34
CA HIS A 171 2.55 21.89 -7.55
C HIS A 171 1.95 22.48 -8.83
N ARG A 172 1.65 23.79 -8.80
CA ARG A 172 1.15 24.53 -9.98
C ARG A 172 -0.10 23.91 -10.62
N ASP A 173 -1.03 23.46 -9.78
CA ASP A 173 -2.26 22.79 -10.20
C ASP A 173 -2.05 21.47 -10.97
N VAL A 174 -0.86 20.89 -10.90
CA VAL A 174 -0.59 19.56 -11.45
C VAL A 174 -0.86 18.51 -10.38
N PRO A 175 -1.76 17.54 -10.64
CA PRO A 175 -2.04 16.47 -9.69
C PRO A 175 -0.92 15.43 -9.68
N PRO A 176 -0.83 14.63 -8.60
CA PRO A 176 0.15 13.55 -8.54
C PRO A 176 -0.18 12.48 -9.60
N GLY A 177 0.85 11.79 -10.09
CA GLY A 177 0.75 10.74 -11.11
C GLY A 177 1.38 11.09 -12.45
N TYR A 178 1.63 12.37 -12.73
CA TYR A 178 2.35 12.78 -13.94
C TYR A 178 3.86 12.82 -13.70
N PRO A 179 4.68 12.08 -14.48
CA PRO A 179 6.13 12.11 -14.35
C PRO A 179 6.67 13.54 -14.48
N ASN A 180 7.41 14.01 -13.47
CA ASN A 180 7.97 15.38 -13.40
C ASN A 180 6.94 16.49 -13.68
N GLY A 181 5.68 16.26 -13.31
CA GLY A 181 4.61 17.24 -13.46
C GLY A 181 4.19 17.52 -14.91
N ASN A 182 4.64 16.71 -15.88
CA ASN A 182 4.29 16.91 -17.27
C ASN A 182 2.96 16.21 -17.60
N THR A 183 1.89 16.99 -17.71
CA THR A 183 0.53 16.50 -18.01
C THR A 183 0.34 15.96 -19.42
N ALA A 184 1.31 16.20 -20.32
CA ALA A 184 1.34 15.60 -21.65
C ALA A 184 1.87 14.15 -21.66
N LEU A 185 2.53 13.70 -20.58
CA LEU A 185 2.97 12.33 -20.43
C LEU A 185 1.85 11.46 -19.85
N THR A 186 1.86 10.17 -20.19
CA THR A 186 0.95 9.19 -19.60
C THR A 186 1.20 9.11 -18.09
N PRO A 187 0.17 9.29 -17.26
CA PRO A 187 0.33 9.19 -15.82
C PRO A 187 0.58 7.73 -15.40
N THR A 188 1.38 7.52 -14.35
CA THR A 188 1.77 6.19 -13.88
C THR A 188 1.55 6.02 -12.38
N ALA A 189 1.34 4.77 -11.97
CA ALA A 189 1.19 4.41 -10.56
C ALA A 189 2.47 4.71 -9.77
N ASP A 190 3.64 4.41 -10.35
CA ASP A 190 4.93 4.67 -9.71
C ASP A 190 5.14 6.17 -9.46
N ALA A 191 4.86 7.02 -10.46
CA ALA A 191 4.94 8.47 -10.29
C ALA A 191 4.01 8.96 -9.17
N PHE A 192 2.78 8.44 -9.10
CA PHE A 192 1.86 8.77 -8.01
C PHE A 192 2.42 8.37 -6.65
N VAL A 193 2.88 7.12 -6.51
CA VAL A 193 3.36 6.59 -5.23
C VAL A 193 4.59 7.38 -4.78
N GLU A 194 5.56 7.61 -5.67
CA GLU A 194 6.76 8.37 -5.33
C GLU A 194 6.43 9.81 -4.94
N GLN A 195 5.59 10.50 -5.71
CA GLN A 195 5.20 11.89 -5.45
C GLN A 195 4.42 12.05 -4.14
N MET A 196 3.59 11.07 -3.77
CA MET A 196 2.79 11.14 -2.56
C MET A 196 3.55 10.68 -1.31
N THR A 197 4.55 9.81 -1.44
CA THR A 197 5.28 9.23 -0.30
C THR A 197 6.68 9.78 -0.07
N ARG A 198 7.22 10.55 -1.01
CA ARG A 198 8.55 11.16 -0.92
C ARG A 198 8.44 12.69 -0.99
N ASN A 199 9.57 13.35 -0.76
CA ASN A 199 9.65 14.80 -0.88
C ASN A 199 9.73 15.24 -2.34
N THR A 200 9.05 16.34 -2.65
CA THR A 200 8.97 16.89 -4.01
C THR A 200 9.34 18.37 -4.05
N ASN A 201 9.71 18.82 -5.24
CA ASN A 201 9.83 20.24 -5.57
C ASN A 201 8.56 20.75 -6.28
N GLU A 202 8.50 22.04 -6.58
CA GLU A 202 7.32 22.67 -7.22
C GLU A 202 6.95 22.09 -8.60
N LEU A 203 7.87 21.38 -9.26
CA LEU A 203 7.70 20.75 -10.57
C LEU A 203 7.35 19.25 -10.46
N CYS A 204 6.91 18.79 -9.29
CA CYS A 204 6.57 17.40 -9.01
C CYS A 204 7.74 16.42 -9.15
N ALA A 205 8.99 16.91 -9.20
CA ALA A 205 10.16 16.04 -9.22
C ALA A 205 10.45 15.56 -7.80
N VAL A 206 10.79 14.28 -7.68
CA VAL A 206 11.00 13.60 -6.40
C VAL A 206 12.48 13.61 -6.03
N GLY A 207 12.80 13.84 -4.76
CA GLY A 207 14.18 13.89 -4.29
C GLY A 207 14.33 13.77 -2.78
N PRO A 208 15.57 13.85 -2.26
CA PRO A 208 15.83 13.84 -0.82
C PRO A 208 15.29 15.12 -0.18
N ALA A 209 14.76 15.00 1.04
CA ALA A 209 14.28 16.14 1.81
C ALA A 209 15.35 17.24 1.94
N GLY A 210 14.97 18.48 1.63
CA GLY A 210 15.87 19.62 1.69
C GLY A 210 15.28 20.87 1.04
N PRO A 211 16.05 21.97 0.94
CA PRO A 211 15.54 23.24 0.39
C PRO A 211 15.02 23.11 -1.06
N ALA A 212 15.60 22.21 -1.84
CA ALA A 212 15.18 21.92 -3.21
C ALA A 212 13.90 21.08 -3.29
N TYR A 213 13.67 20.16 -2.33
CA TYR A 213 12.53 19.26 -2.26
C TYR A 213 11.81 19.47 -0.92
N LYS A 214 11.11 20.61 -0.83
CA LYS A 214 10.52 21.13 0.40
C LYS A 214 9.09 20.64 0.68
N PHE A 215 8.42 20.08 -0.31
CA PHE A 215 7.04 19.63 -0.20
C PHE A 215 6.97 18.15 0.17
N GLY A 216 5.87 17.75 0.81
CA GLY A 216 5.62 16.38 1.23
C GLY A 216 6.55 15.88 2.36
N PRO A 217 6.54 14.55 2.62
CA PRO A 217 5.64 13.57 2.02
C PRO A 217 4.18 13.78 2.48
N TYR A 218 3.23 13.50 1.60
CA TYR A 218 1.79 13.67 1.88
C TYR A 218 1.18 12.42 2.52
N LEU A 219 1.77 11.27 2.22
CA LEU A 219 1.42 9.96 2.76
C LEU A 219 2.69 9.34 3.35
N SER A 220 2.59 8.74 4.54
CA SER A 220 3.68 7.89 5.07
C SER A 220 3.84 6.59 4.26
N ARG A 221 2.71 6.09 3.76
CA ARG A 221 2.57 5.00 2.79
C ARG A 221 1.18 5.07 2.17
N VAL A 222 0.98 4.43 1.02
CA VAL A 222 -0.38 4.23 0.50
C VAL A 222 -1.14 3.29 1.45
N PRO A 223 -2.31 3.69 1.97
CA PRO A 223 -3.11 2.83 2.83
C PRO A 223 -3.62 1.61 2.03
N PRO A 224 -3.59 0.40 2.62
CA PRO A 224 -4.22 -0.76 2.00
C PRO A 224 -5.73 -0.60 2.04
N ASN A 225 -6.42 -0.92 0.94
CA ASN A 225 -7.87 -0.95 0.90
C ASN A 225 -8.42 -2.00 1.89
N PRO A 226 -9.26 -1.64 2.88
CA PRO A 226 -9.79 -2.56 3.89
C PRO A 226 -10.63 -3.74 3.38
N ILE A 227 -11.08 -3.70 2.12
CA ILE A 227 -11.91 -4.75 1.51
C ILE A 227 -11.05 -5.84 0.87
N ASN A 228 -10.02 -5.48 0.10
CA ASN A 228 -9.16 -6.44 -0.62
C ASN A 228 -7.71 -6.50 -0.10
N ASN A 229 -7.36 -5.69 0.90
CA ASN A 229 -6.05 -5.58 1.54
C ASN A 229 -4.89 -5.20 0.60
N LEU A 230 -5.17 -4.66 -0.58
CA LEU A 230 -4.16 -4.20 -1.53
C LEU A 230 -3.89 -2.71 -1.34
N ALA A 231 -2.61 -2.32 -1.34
CA ALA A 231 -2.17 -0.92 -1.34
C ALA A 231 -1.75 -0.41 -2.73
N THR A 232 -1.95 -1.23 -3.77
CA THR A 232 -1.60 -0.89 -5.15
C THR A 232 -2.63 0.05 -5.77
N ILE A 233 -2.19 0.85 -6.74
CA ILE A 233 -3.02 1.86 -7.39
C ILE A 233 -2.99 1.61 -8.90
N ARG A 234 -4.16 1.52 -9.51
CA ARG A 234 -4.33 1.55 -10.95
C ARG A 234 -4.57 3.00 -11.38
N VAL A 235 -3.69 3.54 -12.20
CA VAL A 235 -3.82 4.91 -12.72
C VAL A 235 -4.47 4.87 -14.10
N ILE A 236 -5.52 5.67 -14.28
CA ILE A 236 -6.25 5.77 -15.54
C ILE A 236 -5.62 6.88 -16.40
N PRO A 237 -5.26 6.60 -17.68
CA PRO A 237 -4.73 7.62 -18.59
C PRO A 237 -5.72 8.74 -18.89
N ASN A 238 -5.20 9.89 -19.31
CA ASN A 238 -6.01 11.03 -19.75
C ASN A 238 -6.96 10.63 -20.89
N GLY A 239 -8.17 11.17 -20.89
CA GLY A 239 -9.20 10.87 -21.90
C GLY A 239 -9.83 9.48 -21.79
N SER A 240 -9.30 8.58 -20.95
CA SER A 240 -9.95 7.29 -20.69
C SER A 240 -11.07 7.45 -19.64
N PRO A 241 -12.22 6.77 -19.80
CA PRO A 241 -13.27 6.81 -18.80
C PRO A 241 -12.87 6.04 -17.54
N MET A 242 -13.52 6.39 -16.42
CA MET A 242 -13.41 5.60 -15.19
C MET A 242 -14.03 4.21 -15.43
N PRO A 243 -13.43 3.11 -14.93
CA PRO A 243 -14.03 1.79 -15.05
C PRO A 243 -15.42 1.75 -14.41
N ALA A 244 -16.40 1.16 -15.10
CA ALA A 244 -17.76 1.04 -14.59
C ALA A 244 -17.90 -0.01 -13.48
N GLU A 245 -16.97 -0.97 -13.44
CA GLU A 245 -16.94 -2.10 -12.51
C GLU A 245 -15.55 -2.25 -11.91
N ALA A 246 -15.51 -2.69 -10.66
CA ALA A 246 -14.28 -3.02 -9.96
C ALA A 246 -13.87 -4.48 -10.21
N ASP A 247 -12.57 -4.71 -10.34
CA ASP A 247 -12.00 -6.01 -10.72
C ASP A 247 -11.10 -6.64 -9.63
N ASN A 248 -10.92 -5.97 -8.48
CA ASN A 248 -10.04 -6.40 -7.39
C ASN A 248 -8.56 -6.59 -7.77
N SER A 249 -8.13 -6.16 -8.96
CA SER A 249 -6.72 -6.28 -9.38
C SER A 249 -5.77 -5.38 -8.57
N THR A 250 -6.29 -4.28 -8.04
CA THR A 250 -5.56 -3.27 -7.27
C THR A 250 -6.36 -2.81 -6.05
N GLY A 251 -5.75 -2.07 -5.14
CA GLY A 251 -6.46 -1.47 -4.01
C GLY A 251 -7.35 -0.32 -4.43
N TRP A 252 -6.82 0.56 -5.28
CA TRP A 252 -7.45 1.83 -5.65
C TRP A 252 -7.38 2.04 -7.16
N ILE A 253 -8.39 2.71 -7.71
CA ILE A 253 -8.34 3.29 -9.06
C ILE A 253 -8.26 4.80 -8.91
N TYR A 254 -7.33 5.42 -9.60
CA TYR A 254 -7.11 6.85 -9.57
C TYR A 254 -7.02 7.43 -10.98
N LYS A 255 -7.73 8.53 -11.22
CA LYS A 255 -7.68 9.31 -12.44
C LYS A 255 -7.14 10.72 -12.14
N PRO A 256 -5.87 11.03 -12.51
CA PRO A 256 -5.28 12.33 -12.22
C PRO A 256 -6.01 13.50 -12.90
N GLU A 257 -6.48 13.31 -14.13
CA GLU A 257 -7.18 14.34 -14.91
C GLU A 257 -8.42 14.90 -14.19
N THR A 258 -9.18 14.04 -13.48
CA THR A 258 -10.40 14.42 -12.75
C THR A 258 -10.21 14.50 -11.24
N LEU A 259 -9.02 14.17 -10.72
CA LEU A 259 -8.73 14.01 -9.29
C LEU A 259 -9.57 12.92 -8.59
N GLU A 260 -10.15 12.02 -9.38
CA GLU A 260 -11.05 11.00 -8.88
C GLU A 260 -10.25 9.79 -8.40
N ILE A 261 -10.40 9.45 -7.12
CA ILE A 261 -9.87 8.21 -6.54
C ILE A 261 -11.02 7.44 -5.90
N VAL A 262 -11.13 6.16 -6.27
CA VAL A 262 -12.18 5.24 -5.83
C VAL A 262 -11.56 3.89 -5.44
N PRO A 263 -12.24 3.09 -4.62
CA PRO A 263 -11.74 1.78 -4.26
C PRO A 263 -12.00 0.78 -5.40
N ASN A 264 -11.01 -0.06 -5.69
CA ASN A 264 -11.16 -1.12 -6.68
C ASN A 264 -11.63 -2.41 -6.02
N SER A 265 -12.82 -2.37 -5.45
CA SER A 265 -13.44 -3.53 -4.83
C SER A 265 -14.88 -3.71 -5.33
N PRO A 266 -15.24 -4.90 -5.84
CA PRO A 266 -16.60 -5.19 -6.25
C PRO A 266 -17.50 -5.33 -5.02
N GLY A 267 -18.80 -5.22 -5.26
CA GLY A 267 -19.83 -5.35 -4.23
C GLY A 267 -20.37 -4.00 -3.76
N THR A 268 -21.30 -4.10 -2.82
CA THR A 268 -22.06 -2.98 -2.29
C THR A 268 -21.97 -2.92 -0.78
N ASP A 269 -22.31 -1.74 -0.24
CA ASP A 269 -22.46 -1.55 1.18
C ASP A 269 -23.86 -1.92 1.69
N ALA A 270 -24.09 -1.73 2.99
CA ALA A 270 -25.37 -2.04 3.63
C ALA A 270 -26.56 -1.24 3.05
N ASN A 271 -26.29 -0.12 2.38
CA ASN A 271 -27.32 0.71 1.72
C ASN A 271 -27.48 0.38 0.24
N GLY A 272 -26.73 -0.59 -0.30
CA GLY A 272 -26.74 -0.95 -1.71
C GLY A 272 -25.89 -0.05 -2.60
N THR A 273 -25.10 0.88 -2.05
CA THR A 273 -24.16 1.70 -2.83
C THR A 273 -22.95 0.85 -3.18
N ARG A 274 -22.54 0.82 -4.46
CA ARG A 274 -21.34 0.08 -4.88
C ARG A 274 -20.10 0.77 -4.31
N TYR A 275 -19.09 -0.01 -3.91
CA TYR A 275 -17.86 0.59 -3.37
C TYR A 275 -17.16 1.52 -4.36
N ILE A 276 -17.19 1.18 -5.66
CA ILE A 276 -16.61 2.03 -6.72
C ILE A 276 -17.30 3.40 -6.85
N ASP A 277 -18.54 3.56 -6.34
CA ASP A 277 -19.31 4.81 -6.40
C ASP A 277 -19.13 5.69 -5.13
N TYR A 278 -18.21 5.32 -4.23
CA TYR A 278 -17.90 6.07 -3.00
C TYR A 278 -17.17 7.40 -3.25
#